data_AF-A0A958H6I4-F1
#
_entry.id   AF-A0A958H6I4-F1
#
_cell.length_a   1.000
_cell.length_b   1.000
_cell.length_c   1.000
_cell.angle_alpha   90.00
_cell.angle_beta   90.00
_cell.angle_gamma   90.00
#
_symmetry.space_group_name_H-M   'P 1'
#
loop_
_entity.id
_entity.type
_entity.pdbx_description
1 polymer ?
#
loop_
_entity_poly.entity_id
_entity_poly.type
_entity_poly.pdbx_seq_one_letter_code
_entity_poly.pdbx_strand_id
1 'polypeptide(L)' 'MNDTIAAQLERLAADAEQHTKNLRFYWDDEGVHQLGIFIDPDLYQYVEKMYIESLAFAERCAELTALAQQLRSA' A
#
# COMPACT_ATOMS: atom_id res chain seq x y z
N MET A 1 27.08 -2.48 -5.25
CA MET A 1 26.04 -1.51 -5.69
C MET A 1 24.70 -2.20 -5.84
N ASN A 2 24.62 -3.30 -6.59
CA ASN A 2 23.38 -4.11 -6.73
C ASN A 2 22.83 -4.61 -5.39
N ASP A 3 23.67 -5.09 -4.47
CA ASP A 3 23.22 -5.51 -3.13
C ASP A 3 22.57 -4.39 -2.32
N THR A 4 23.07 -3.15 -2.43
CA THR A 4 22.50 -1.99 -1.74
C THR A 4 21.14 -1.64 -2.30
N ILE A 5 20.98 -1.68 -3.62
CA ILE A 5 19.70 -1.41 -4.29
C ILE A 5 18.69 -2.51 -3.95
N ALA A 6 19.10 -3.78 -3.97
CA ALA A 6 18.24 -4.90 -3.59
C ALA A 6 17.74 -4.78 -2.14
N ALA A 7 18.61 -4.44 -1.20
CA ALA A 7 18.22 -4.22 0.19
C ALA A 7 17.25 -3.03 0.36
N GLN A 8 17.42 -1.96 -0.43
CA GLN A 8 16.48 -0.83 -0.42
C GLN A 8 15.10 -1.22 -0.96
N LEU A 9 15.07 -2.03 -2.03
CA LEU A 9 13.82 -2.54 -2.61
C LEU A 9 13.08 -3.49 -1.67
N GLU A 10 13.80 -4.40 -0.99
CA GLU A 10 13.23 -5.29 0.03
C GLU A 10 12.61 -4.49 1.18
N ARG A 11 13.31 -3.46 1.66
CA ARG A 11 12.78 -2.60 2.71
C ARG A 11 11.53 -1.86 2.25
N LEU A 12 11.54 -1.29 1.04
CA LEU A 12 10.38 -0.60 0.49
C LEU A 12 9.18 -1.54 0.32
N ALA A 13 9.42 -2.78 -0.11
CA ALA A 13 8.37 -3.79 -0.24
C ALA A 13 7.78 -4.18 1.13
N ALA A 14 8.62 -4.34 2.15
CA ALA A 14 8.17 -4.64 3.50
C ALA A 14 7.35 -3.47 4.11
N ASP A 15 7.81 -2.23 3.92
CA ASP A 15 7.07 -1.03 4.34
C ASP A 15 5.71 -0.98 3.62
N ALA A 16 5.67 -1.28 2.32
CA ALA A 16 4.44 -1.31 1.51
C ALA A 16 3.46 -2.43 1.93
N GLU A 17 3.97 -3.60 2.31
CA GLU A 17 3.16 -4.68 2.86
C GLU A 17 2.51 -4.26 4.19
N GLN A 18 3.26 -3.60 5.06
CA GLN A 18 2.73 -3.08 6.32
C GLN A 18 1.68 -1.98 6.06
N HIS A 19 1.92 -1.08 5.11
CA HIS A 19 0.93 -0.06 4.72
C HIS A 19 -0.35 -0.67 4.16
N THR A 20 -0.24 -1.73 3.35
CA THR A 20 -1.41 -2.48 2.83
C THR A 20 -2.25 -3.03 3.97
N LYS A 21 -1.62 -3.65 4.98
CA LYS A 21 -2.31 -4.16 6.18
C LYS A 21 -3.02 -3.04 6.94
N ASN A 22 -2.33 -1.92 7.16
CA ASN A 22 -2.90 -0.78 7.89
C ASN A 22 -4.08 -0.16 7.13
N LEU A 23 -3.96 0.02 5.81
CA LEU A 23 -5.05 0.57 4.98
C LEU A 23 -6.29 -0.31 5.06
N ARG A 24 -6.13 -1.64 4.93
CA ARG A 24 -7.25 -2.59 5.08
C ARG A 24 -7.84 -2.55 6.48
N PHE A 25 -7.02 -2.56 7.51
CA PHE A 25 -7.47 -2.45 8.89
C PHE A 25 -8.32 -1.19 9.13
N TYR A 26 -7.84 -0.01 8.74
CA TYR A 26 -8.61 1.22 8.94
C TYR A 26 -9.89 1.26 8.10
N TRP A 27 -9.80 0.80 6.85
CA TRP A 27 -10.95 0.83 5.95
C TRP A 27 -12.03 -0.15 6.36
N ASP A 28 -11.67 -1.41 6.56
CA ASP A 28 -12.59 -2.53 6.78
C ASP A 28 -12.91 -2.71 8.27
N ASP A 29 -11.88 -2.83 9.13
CA ASP A 29 -12.03 -3.24 10.53
C ASP A 29 -12.45 -2.07 11.44
N GLU A 30 -11.84 -0.90 11.28
CA GLU A 30 -12.25 0.33 12.00
C GLU A 30 -13.47 1.01 11.33
N GLY A 31 -13.92 0.48 10.20
CA GLY A 31 -15.19 0.88 9.57
C GLY A 31 -15.18 2.26 8.91
N VAL A 32 -14.03 2.77 8.46
CA VAL A 32 -13.99 4.04 7.69
C VAL A 32 -14.87 3.95 6.44
N HIS A 33 -15.00 2.77 5.83
CA HIS A 33 -15.92 2.55 4.70
C HIS A 33 -17.40 2.82 5.06
N GLN A 34 -17.78 2.71 6.34
CA GLN A 34 -19.14 2.89 6.81
C GLN A 34 -19.48 4.37 7.05
N LEU A 35 -18.46 5.24 7.15
CA LEU A 35 -18.65 6.67 7.41
C LEU A 35 -19.30 7.41 6.23
N GLY A 36 -19.40 6.80 5.05
CA GLY A 36 -20.06 7.37 3.87
C GLY A 36 -21.54 7.72 4.09
N ILE A 37 -22.19 7.16 5.11
CA ILE A 37 -23.56 7.55 5.48
C ILE A 37 -23.64 8.89 6.24
N PHE A 38 -22.53 9.31 6.85
CA PHE A 38 -22.47 10.50 7.70
C PHE A 38 -21.74 11.67 7.02
N ILE A 39 -20.84 11.37 6.09
CA ILE A 39 -20.02 12.35 5.39
C ILE A 39 -20.77 12.80 4.12
N ASP A 40 -20.60 14.07 3.76
CA ASP A 40 -21.05 14.58 2.47
C ASP A 40 -20.58 13.66 1.31
N PRO A 41 -21.48 13.20 0.42
CA PRO A 41 -21.13 12.24 -0.62
C PRO A 41 -20.02 12.72 -1.56
N ASP A 42 -19.99 14.02 -1.87
CA ASP A 42 -18.98 14.61 -2.75
C ASP A 42 -17.61 14.68 -2.05
N LEU A 43 -17.58 14.78 -0.72
CA LEU A 43 -16.35 14.67 0.05
C LEU A 43 -15.92 13.22 0.24
N TYR A 44 -16.86 12.33 0.53
CA TYR A 44 -16.59 10.93 0.84
C TYR A 44 -15.94 10.18 -0.34
N GLN A 45 -16.38 10.47 -1.57
CA GLN A 45 -15.76 9.89 -2.78
C GLN A 45 -14.24 10.15 -2.86
N TYR A 46 -13.74 11.26 -2.32
CA TYR A 46 -12.30 11.53 -2.32
C TYR A 46 -11.56 10.68 -1.28
N VAL A 47 -12.19 10.39 -0.14
CA VAL A 47 -11.64 9.47 0.87
C VAL A 47 -11.57 8.06 0.30
N GLU A 48 -12.66 7.59 -0.33
CA GLU A 48 -12.71 6.29 -0.98
C GLU A 48 -11.68 6.18 -2.11
N LYS A 49 -11.61 7.20 -2.99
CA LYS A 49 -10.62 7.25 -4.06
C LYS A 49 -9.19 7.21 -3.51
N MET A 50 -8.90 7.98 -2.45
CA MET A 50 -7.58 7.99 -1.82
C MET A 50 -7.23 6.61 -1.24
N TYR A 51 -8.19 5.93 -0.60
CA TYR A 51 -7.98 4.56 -0.13
C TYR A 51 -7.65 3.62 -1.28
N ILE A 52 -8.46 3.60 -2.35
CA ILE A 52 -8.27 2.73 -3.51
C ILE A 52 -6.90 2.97 -4.17
N GLU A 53 -6.57 4.24 -4.44
CA GLU A 53 -5.30 4.60 -5.09
C GLU A 53 -4.09 4.28 -4.21
N SER A 54 -4.20 4.53 -2.91
CA SER A 54 -3.13 4.23 -1.95
C SER A 54 -2.91 2.72 -1.78
N LEU A 55 -3.99 1.94 -1.70
CA LEU A 55 -3.91 0.49 -1.60
C LEU A 55 -3.28 -0.12 -2.85
N ALA A 56 -3.76 0.27 -4.04
CA ALA A 56 -3.22 -0.23 -5.30
C ALA A 56 -1.74 0.15 -5.50
N PHE A 57 -1.31 1.32 -5.01
CA PHE A 57 0.10 1.68 -5.03
C PHE A 57 0.93 0.82 -4.07
N ALA A 58 0.48 0.66 -2.82
CA ALA A 58 1.18 -0.14 -1.81
C ALA A 58 1.31 -1.61 -2.25
N GLU A 59 0.26 -2.19 -2.82
CA GLU A 59 0.29 -3.57 -3.32
C GLU A 59 1.32 -3.75 -4.44
N ARG A 60 1.40 -2.81 -5.40
CA ARG A 60 2.45 -2.84 -6.44
C ARG A 60 3.85 -2.67 -5.86
N CYS A 61 4.02 -1.86 -4.82
CA CYS A 61 5.33 -1.71 -4.17
C CYS A 61 5.76 -2.97 -3.42
N ALA A 62 4.82 -3.77 -2.89
CA ALA A 62 5.15 -5.04 -2.24
C ALA A 62 5.78 -6.06 -3.23
N GLU A 63 5.45 -5.97 -4.51
CA GLU A 63 6.03 -6.81 -5.58
C GLU A 63 7.51 -6.52 -5.85
N LEU A 64 8.07 -5.40 -5.36
CA LEU A 64 9.48 -5.05 -5.54
C LEU A 64 10.45 -6.06 -4.91
N THR A 65 9.97 -6.90 -3.97
CA THR A 65 10.73 -8.03 -3.44
C THR A 65 11.23 -8.97 -4.56
N ALA A 66 10.41 -9.22 -5.59
CA ALA A 66 10.80 -10.08 -6.70
C ALA A 66 11.93 -9.44 -7.53
N LEU A 67 11.87 -8.13 -7.76
CA LEU A 67 12.94 -7.39 -8.44
C LEU A 67 14.25 -7.39 -7.63
N ALA A 68 14.15 -7.24 -6.31
CA ALA A 68 15.32 -7.32 -5.43
C ALA A 68 16.01 -8.69 -5.51
N GLN A 69 15.22 -9.77 -5.53
CA GLN A 69 15.74 -11.13 -5.69
C GLN A 69 16.47 -11.32 -7.03
N GLN A 70 15.87 -10.82 -8.12
CA GLN A 70 16.50 -10.85 -9.44
C GLN A 70 17.85 -10.12 -9.45
N LEU A 71 17.91 -8.93 -8.84
CA LEU A 71 19.14 -8.13 -8.75
C LEU A 71 20.25 -8.78 -7.91
N ARG A 72 19.90 -9.59 -6.90
CA ARG A 72 20.89 -10.37 -6.12
C ARG A 72 21.41 -11.60 -6.88
N SER A 73 20.61 -12.13 -7.79
CA SER A 73 20.95 -13.30 -8.60
C SER A 73 21.69 -12.97 -9.91
N ALA A 74 21.81 -11.69 -10.25
CA ALA A 74 22.43 -11.16 -11.47
C ALA A 74 23.83 -10.61 -11.19
#